data_AF-A0A7S0CFM4-F1
#
_entry.id   AF-A0A7S0CFM4-F1
#
_cell.length_a   1.000
_cell.length_b   1.000
_cell.length_c   1.000
_cell.angle_alpha   90.00
_cell.angle_beta   90.00
_cell.angle_gamma   90.00
#
_symmetry.space_group_name_H-M   'P 1'
#
loop_
_entity.id
_entity.type
_entity.pdbx_description
1 polymer ?
#
loop_
_entity_poly.entity_id
_entity_poly.type
_entity_poly.pdbx_seq_one_letter_code
_entity_poly.pdbx_strand_id
1 'polypeptide(L)'
;YDSKYPFDINDKASSLDRLLKLASSLREHQYTPIENLKCPDKPPPGYPKQWKMMDIIRNWNPDDTSDFHTTVIYQGICVFDHQTESEKANNYREAEVPFVLRNHVDVLRTVERWNDPSYMTELLREDEQKKLNI
;
A
#
# COMPACT_ATOMS: atom_id res chain seq x y z
N TYR A 1 -13.31 10.57 -23.36
CA TYR A 1 -12.93 11.41 -22.22
C TYR A 1 -14.22 11.80 -21.56
N ASP A 2 -14.74 10.95 -20.67
CA ASP A 2 -16.11 11.06 -20.19
C ASP A 2 -16.17 11.34 -18.69
N SER A 3 -17.21 12.09 -18.35
CA SER A 3 -17.34 13.12 -17.34
C SER A 3 -17.84 12.61 -15.98
N LYS A 4 -17.63 11.32 -15.66
CA LYS A 4 -18.22 10.71 -14.45
C LYS A 4 -17.48 11.03 -13.14
N TYR A 5 -16.29 11.64 -13.23
CA TYR A 5 -15.52 12.15 -12.08
C TYR A 5 -14.88 13.51 -12.40
N PRO A 6 -15.67 14.60 -12.48
CA PRO A 6 -15.11 15.93 -12.67
C PRO A 6 -14.34 16.32 -11.40
N PHE A 7 -13.02 16.38 -11.50
CA PHE A 7 -12.15 16.77 -10.39
C PHE A 7 -12.23 18.30 -10.20
N ASP A 8 -12.97 18.74 -9.19
CA ASP A 8 -12.87 20.12 -8.71
C ASP A 8 -11.57 20.29 -7.92
N ILE A 9 -10.68 21.11 -8.45
CA ILE A 9 -9.34 21.39 -7.92
C ILE A 9 -9.43 22.12 -6.56
N ASN A 10 -10.61 22.65 -6.20
CA ASN A 10 -10.83 23.44 -4.99
C ASN A 10 -11.17 22.63 -3.73
N ASP A 11 -11.43 21.31 -3.83
CA ASP A 11 -11.84 20.46 -2.69
C ASP A 11 -10.82 19.35 -2.35
N LYS A 12 -9.52 19.67 -2.44
CA LYS A 12 -8.42 18.69 -2.32
C LYS A 12 -8.29 18.06 -0.93
N ALA A 13 -8.50 18.82 0.14
CA ALA A 13 -8.34 18.33 1.51
C ALA A 13 -9.44 17.33 1.89
N SER A 14 -10.70 17.69 1.64
CA SER A 14 -11.87 16.81 1.81
C SER A 14 -11.76 15.54 0.96
N SER A 15 -11.32 15.68 -0.28
CA SER A 15 -11.12 14.55 -1.19
C SER A 15 -10.03 13.59 -0.72
N LEU A 16 -8.94 14.09 -0.15
CA LEU A 16 -7.85 13.26 0.35
C LEU A 16 -8.25 12.49 1.60
N ASP A 17 -8.92 13.15 2.55
CA ASP A 17 -9.41 12.49 3.77
C ASP A 17 -10.40 11.38 3.44
N ARG A 18 -11.30 11.63 2.48
CA ARG A 18 -12.24 10.63 1.97
C ARG A 18 -11.52 9.43 1.36
N LEU A 19 -10.50 9.67 0.53
CA LEU A 19 -9.68 8.63 -0.09
C LEU A 19 -8.90 7.80 0.93
N LEU A 20 -8.31 8.46 1.94
CA LEU A 20 -7.60 7.81 3.03
C LEU A 20 -8.54 6.95 3.87
N LYS A 21 -9.75 7.43 4.15
CA LYS A 21 -10.78 6.70 4.88
C LYS A 21 -11.28 5.47 4.11
N LEU A 22 -11.49 5.60 2.80
CA LEU A 22 -11.83 4.46 1.95
C LEU A 22 -10.70 3.42 1.94
N ALA A 23 -9.47 3.85 1.69
CA ALA A 23 -8.34 2.95 1.63
C ALA A 23 -8.01 2.29 2.97
N SER A 24 -8.33 2.93 4.10
CA SER A 24 -8.21 2.30 5.42
C SER A 24 -9.33 1.30 5.69
N SER A 25 -10.57 1.57 5.26
CA SER A 25 -11.69 0.64 5.43
C SER A 25 -11.55 -0.64 4.61
N LEU A 26 -10.79 -0.61 3.51
CA LEU A 26 -10.52 -1.78 2.67
C LEU A 26 -9.39 -2.69 3.20
N ARG A 27 -8.74 -2.34 4.31
CA ARG A 27 -7.67 -3.16 4.92
C ARG A 27 -8.29 -4.18 5.86
N GLU A 28 -8.62 -5.35 5.33
CA GLU A 28 -9.22 -6.44 6.12
C GLU A 28 -8.25 -7.07 7.13
N HIS A 29 -6.97 -7.15 6.78
CA HIS A 29 -5.94 -7.75 7.63
C HIS A 29 -5.12 -6.68 8.36
N GLN A 30 -5.11 -6.78 9.68
CA GLN A 30 -4.25 -5.97 10.55
C GLN A 30 -3.20 -6.87 11.19
N TYR A 31 -1.95 -6.44 11.06
CA TYR A 31 -0.81 -7.13 11.64
C TYR A 31 -0.12 -6.21 12.66
N THR A 32 0.25 -6.79 13.79
CA THR A 32 1.04 -6.21 14.86
C THR A 32 2.49 -6.66 14.70
N PRO A 33 3.45 -5.76 14.44
CA PRO A 33 4.86 -6.14 14.45
C PRO A 33 5.29 -6.67 15.83
N ILE A 34 6.17 -7.68 15.87
CA ILE A 34 6.81 -8.16 17.12
C ILE A 34 7.52 -7.02 17.83
N GLU A 35 8.17 -6.17 17.04
CA GLU A 35 8.77 -4.95 17.52
C GLU A 35 8.54 -3.82 16.54
N ASN A 36 8.48 -2.61 17.06
CA ASN A 36 8.41 -1.41 16.25
C ASN A 36 9.76 -1.16 15.60
N LEU A 37 9.85 -1.36 14.28
CA LEU A 37 11.03 -1.04 13.49
C LEU A 37 11.29 0.47 13.53
N LYS A 38 12.48 0.87 13.99
CA LYS A 38 12.91 2.27 13.96
C LYS A 38 13.33 2.65 12.55
N CYS A 39 12.68 3.66 11.98
CA CYS A 39 12.90 4.16 10.62
C CYS A 39 13.51 5.58 10.65
N PRO A 40 14.84 5.72 10.81
CA PRO A 40 15.53 7.00 10.77
C PRO A 40 15.56 7.59 9.34
N ASP A 41 16.00 8.85 9.21
CA ASP A 41 16.00 9.59 7.94
C ASP A 41 16.85 8.95 6.84
N LYS A 42 17.90 8.21 7.21
CA LYS A 42 18.76 7.44 6.31
C LYS A 42 18.79 5.98 6.74
N PRO A 43 18.90 5.02 5.80
CA PRO A 43 18.89 3.60 6.16
C PRO A 43 20.06 3.28 7.10
N PRO A 44 19.80 2.59 8.24
CA PRO A 44 20.86 2.21 9.14
C PRO A 44 21.74 1.10 8.52
N PRO A 45 23.00 0.95 8.96
CA PRO A 45 23.84 -0.17 8.53
C PRO A 45 23.15 -1.51 8.75
N GLY A 46 23.16 -2.38 7.73
CA GLY A 46 22.52 -3.69 7.79
C GLY A 46 21.01 -3.69 7.55
N TYR A 47 20.43 -2.57 7.11
CA TYR A 47 19.05 -2.53 6.59
C TYR A 47 18.93 -3.28 5.25
N PRO A 48 17.83 -4.00 4.98
CA PRO A 48 16.64 -4.21 5.83
C PRO A 48 16.91 -5.11 7.03
N LYS A 49 16.11 -4.94 8.10
CA LYS A 49 16.28 -5.73 9.32
C LYS A 49 16.07 -7.21 9.02
N GLN A 50 17.07 -8.00 9.38
CA GLN A 50 17.05 -9.46 9.26
C GLN A 50 16.51 -10.09 10.54
N TRP A 51 15.80 -11.19 10.36
CA TRP A 51 15.19 -11.96 11.43
C TRP A 51 15.68 -13.41 11.37
N LYS A 52 15.76 -14.09 12.52
CA LYS A 52 16.18 -15.49 12.55
C LYS A 52 15.09 -16.34 11.91
N MET A 53 15.47 -17.15 10.93
CA MET A 53 14.53 -18.04 10.23
C MET A 53 13.73 -18.92 11.18
N MET A 54 14.38 -19.46 12.22
CA MET A 54 13.70 -20.32 13.21
C MET A 54 12.66 -19.58 14.04
N ASP A 55 12.81 -18.26 14.25
CA ASP A 55 11.80 -17.45 14.96
C ASP A 55 10.57 -17.26 14.07
N ILE A 56 10.78 -17.02 12.77
CA ILE A 56 9.70 -16.91 11.77
C ILE A 56 8.91 -18.22 11.67
N ILE A 57 9.59 -19.35 11.47
CA ILE A 57 8.94 -20.67 11.31
C ILE A 57 8.14 -21.05 12.57
N ARG A 58 8.65 -20.72 13.76
CA ARG A 58 7.92 -20.97 15.01
C ARG A 58 6.67 -20.11 15.17
N ASN A 59 6.66 -18.90 14.63
CA ASN A 59 5.52 -17.98 14.70
C ASN A 59 4.50 -18.24 13.57
N TRP A 60 4.97 -18.67 12.41
CA TRP A 60 4.15 -19.03 11.27
C TRP A 60 4.46 -20.48 10.90
N ASN A 61 3.89 -21.41 11.68
CA ASN A 61 4.10 -22.82 11.48
C ASN A 61 3.38 -23.25 10.19
N PRO A 62 4.10 -23.68 9.13
CA PRO A 62 3.47 -24.05 7.87
C PRO A 62 2.55 -25.27 7.97
N ASP A 63 2.70 -26.08 9.03
CA ASP A 63 1.88 -27.26 9.28
C ASP A 63 0.57 -26.93 10.04
N ASP A 64 0.44 -25.72 10.60
CA ASP A 64 -0.75 -25.28 11.33
C ASP A 64 -1.60 -24.35 10.46
N THR A 65 -2.67 -24.89 9.88
CA THR A 65 -3.67 -24.14 9.11
C THR A 65 -4.85 -23.67 9.95
N SER A 66 -4.82 -23.84 11.27
CA SER A 66 -5.95 -23.48 12.14
C SER A 66 -5.91 -22.03 12.62
N ASP A 67 -4.72 -21.43 12.65
CA ASP A 67 -4.50 -20.04 13.07
C ASP A 67 -3.97 -19.16 11.92
N PHE A 68 -4.88 -18.80 11.00
CA PHE A 68 -4.59 -17.76 10.00
C PHE A 68 -4.51 -16.34 10.61
N HIS A 69 -4.75 -16.20 11.91
CA HIS A 69 -4.84 -14.95 12.64
C HIS A 69 -3.63 -14.72 13.53
N THR A 70 -2.47 -15.33 13.23
CA THR A 70 -1.21 -14.90 13.84
C THR A 70 -1.00 -13.42 13.50
N THR A 71 -1.48 -12.55 14.37
CA THR A 71 -1.47 -11.09 14.21
C THR A 71 -0.03 -10.59 14.20
N VAL A 72 0.92 -11.40 14.62
CA VAL A 72 2.27 -11.00 14.94
C VAL A 72 3.21 -11.22 13.75
N ILE A 73 3.82 -10.15 13.23
CA ILE A 73 4.69 -10.19 12.05
C ILE A 73 6.13 -9.74 12.31
N TYR A 74 7.06 -10.31 11.56
CA TYR A 74 8.48 -9.94 11.53
C TYR A 74 8.72 -8.83 10.51
N GLN A 75 8.38 -7.59 10.86
CA GLN A 75 8.55 -6.44 9.96
C GLN A 75 10.04 -6.09 9.77
N GLY A 76 10.58 -6.33 8.58
CA GLY A 76 11.99 -6.05 8.25
C GLY A 76 12.24 -4.73 7.50
N ILE A 77 11.21 -4.14 6.91
CA ILE A 77 11.29 -2.94 6.06
C ILE A 77 10.48 -1.78 6.63
N CYS A 78 10.91 -0.56 6.36
CA CYS A 78 10.22 0.66 6.74
C CYS A 78 8.98 0.91 5.88
N VAL A 79 7.98 1.54 6.52
CA VAL A 79 6.74 1.99 5.89
C VAL A 79 6.67 3.49 6.08
N PHE A 80 6.71 4.24 4.98
CA PHE A 80 6.68 5.70 4.99
C PHE A 80 5.35 6.23 4.50
N ASP A 81 4.90 7.34 5.09
CA ASP A 81 3.79 8.10 4.54
C ASP A 81 4.25 9.05 3.42
N HIS A 82 3.54 9.03 2.28
CA HIS A 82 3.88 9.88 1.15
C HIS A 82 3.80 11.38 1.44
N GLN A 83 2.89 11.84 2.30
CA GLN A 83 2.70 13.27 2.55
C GLN A 83 3.72 13.80 3.56
N THR A 84 4.04 13.03 4.59
CA THR A 84 4.86 13.51 5.71
C THR A 84 6.29 12.99 5.69
N GLU A 85 6.60 11.91 4.98
CA GLU A 85 7.90 11.22 5.04
C GLU A 85 8.55 11.01 3.66
N SER A 86 8.14 11.78 2.65
CA SER A 86 8.69 11.70 1.29
C SER A 86 10.23 11.85 1.22
N GLU A 87 10.83 12.68 2.07
CA GLU A 87 12.28 12.84 2.10
C GLU A 87 12.99 11.57 2.57
N LYS A 88 12.47 10.90 3.61
CA LYS A 88 13.00 9.60 4.07
C LYS A 88 12.88 8.55 2.98
N ALA A 89 11.73 8.49 2.30
CA ALA A 89 11.53 7.57 1.18
C ALA A 89 12.55 7.80 0.05
N ASN A 90 12.86 9.06 -0.26
CA ASN A 90 13.89 9.39 -1.25
C ASN A 90 15.29 8.96 -0.80
N ASN A 91 15.66 9.18 0.47
CA ASN A 91 16.96 8.72 0.99
C ASN A 91 17.13 7.19 0.91
N TYR A 92 16.07 6.42 1.19
CA TYR A 92 16.10 4.96 1.09
C TYR A 92 16.12 4.50 -0.38
N ARG A 93 15.42 5.22 -1.26
CA ARG A 93 15.49 5.01 -2.72
C ARG A 93 16.90 5.26 -3.27
N GLU A 94 17.54 6.36 -2.88
CA GLU A 94 18.91 6.71 -3.31
C GLU A 94 19.96 5.71 -2.80
N ALA A 95 19.70 5.10 -1.65
CA ALA A 95 20.52 4.02 -1.10
C ALA A 95 20.20 2.63 -1.68
N GLU A 96 19.27 2.53 -2.63
CA GLU A 96 18.86 1.28 -3.30
C GLU A 96 18.38 0.16 -2.35
N VAL A 97 17.69 0.54 -1.26
CA VAL A 97 17.14 -0.43 -0.28
C VAL A 97 15.61 -0.47 -0.30
N PRO A 98 14.99 -1.62 0.02
CA PRO A 98 13.53 -1.78 -0.08
C PRO A 98 12.76 -1.01 1.01
N PHE A 99 11.59 -0.46 0.68
CA PHE A 99 10.66 0.16 1.63
C PHE A 99 9.23 0.12 1.07
N VAL A 100 8.24 0.43 1.91
CA VAL A 100 6.84 0.62 1.50
C VAL A 100 6.50 2.10 1.57
N LEU A 101 5.95 2.65 0.49
CA LEU A 101 5.34 3.97 0.49
C LEU A 101 3.82 3.85 0.55
N ARG A 102 3.19 4.45 1.54
CA ARG A 102 1.73 4.44 1.72
C ARG A 102 1.13 5.79 1.37
N ASN A 103 -0.18 5.77 1.15
CA ASN A 103 -1.02 6.97 1.04
C ASN A 103 -0.65 7.91 -0.12
N HIS A 104 -0.07 7.36 -1.20
CA HIS A 104 0.18 8.13 -2.42
C HIS A 104 -1.14 8.44 -3.13
N VAL A 105 -1.42 9.73 -3.37
CA VAL A 105 -2.75 10.22 -3.82
C VAL A 105 -3.21 9.55 -5.12
N ASP A 106 -2.32 9.41 -6.10
CA ASP A 106 -2.69 8.80 -7.40
C ASP A 106 -3.00 7.31 -7.29
N VAL A 107 -2.38 6.62 -6.33
CA VAL A 107 -2.68 5.21 -6.03
C VAL A 107 -4.04 5.14 -5.33
N LEU A 108 -4.31 6.01 -4.36
CA LEU A 108 -5.60 6.06 -3.65
C LEU A 108 -6.78 6.31 -4.61
N ARG A 109 -6.62 7.19 -5.60
CA ARG A 109 -7.63 7.41 -6.66
C ARG A 109 -7.88 6.16 -7.49
N THR A 110 -6.84 5.38 -7.73
CA THR A 110 -6.96 4.12 -8.47
C THR A 110 -7.67 3.08 -7.63
N VAL A 111 -7.36 2.97 -6.34
CA VAL A 111 -8.09 2.13 -5.38
C VAL A 111 -9.57 2.47 -5.39
N GLU A 112 -9.94 3.75 -5.32
CA GLU A 112 -11.34 4.17 -5.38
C GLU A 112 -12.05 3.67 -6.65
N ARG A 113 -11.45 3.89 -7.82
CA ARG A 113 -12.06 3.50 -9.11
C ARG A 113 -12.18 1.99 -9.24
N TRP A 114 -11.13 1.25 -8.88
CA TRP A 114 -11.07 -0.19 -9.05
C TRP A 114 -11.88 -0.95 -7.99
N ASN A 115 -12.28 -0.27 -6.91
CA ASN A 115 -13.18 -0.82 -5.91
C ASN A 115 -14.64 -0.84 -6.38
N ASP A 116 -14.99 -0.17 -7.49
CA ASP A 116 -16.29 -0.33 -8.13
C ASP A 116 -16.33 -1.66 -8.93
N PRO A 117 -17.23 -2.59 -8.59
CA PRO A 117 -17.33 -3.89 -9.28
C PRO A 117 -17.59 -3.79 -10.79
N SER A 118 -18.20 -2.70 -11.29
CA SER A 118 -18.47 -2.56 -12.73
C SER A 118 -17.29 -1.93 -13.50
N TYR A 119 -16.39 -1.24 -12.80
CA TYR A 119 -15.36 -0.41 -13.43
C TYR A 119 -14.45 -1.20 -14.38
N MET A 120 -13.94 -2.35 -13.95
CA MET A 120 -13.05 -3.16 -14.78
C MET A 120 -13.74 -3.73 -16.01
N THR A 121 -14.99 -4.15 -15.87
CA THR A 121 -15.79 -4.69 -16.99
C THR A 121 -16.07 -3.60 -18.02
N GLU A 122 -16.45 -2.40 -17.58
CA GLU A 122 -16.68 -1.26 -18.45
C GLU A 122 -15.40 -0.83 -19.16
N LEU A 123 -14.29 -0.71 -18.42
CA LEU A 123 -12.98 -0.32 -18.94
C LEU A 123 -12.49 -1.28 -20.04
N LEU A 124 -12.60 -2.60 -19.80
CA LEU A 124 -12.17 -3.61 -20.76
C LEU A 124 -13.09 -3.66 -21.99
N ARG A 125 -14.41 -3.51 -21.81
CA ARG A 125 -15.37 -3.45 -22.92
C ARG A 125 -15.13 -2.26 -23.84
N GLU A 126 -14.83 -1.09 -23.27
CA GLU A 126 -14.48 0.10 -24.06
C GLU A 126 -13.19 -0.09 -24.86
N ASP A 127 -12.19 -0.79 -24.29
CA ASP A 127 -10.93 -1.09 -24.99
C ASP A 127 -11.16 -2.03 -26.18
N GLU A 128 -11.99 -3.07 -26.01
CA GLU A 128 -12.39 -3.96 -27.10
C GLU A 128 -13.16 -3.22 -28.21
N GLN A 129 -14.11 -2.35 -27.84
CA GLN A 129 -14.87 -1.56 -28.81
C GLN A 129 -13.99 -0.57 -29.59
N LYS A 130 -12.96 0.01 -28.94
CA LYS A 130 -11.98 0.86 -29.64
C LYS A 130 -11.13 0.07 -30.62
N LYS A 131 -10.74 -1.16 -30.29
CA LYS A 131 -9.97 -2.04 -31.19
C LYS A 131 -10.76 -2.48 -32.41
N LEU A 132 -12.09 -2.61 -32.30
CA LEU A 132 -12.98 -3.00 -33.40
C LEU A 132 -13.40 -1.84 -34.31
N ASN A 133 -13.25 -0.60 -33.85
CA ASN A 133 -13.60 0.62 -34.59
C ASN A 133 -12.37 1.31 -35.22
N ILE A 134 -11.30 0.55 -35.47
CA ILE A 134 -10.13 0.92 -36.28
C ILE A 134 -10.16 0.07 -37.55
#